data_AF-A0A1I1EWI0-F1
#
_entry.id   AF-A0A1I1EWI0-F1
#
_cell.length_a   1.000
_cell.length_b   1.000
_cell.length_c   1.000
_cell.angle_alpha   90.00
_cell.angle_beta   90.00
_cell.angle_gamma   90.00
#
_symmetry.space_group_name_H-M   'P 1'
#
loop_
_entity.id
_entity.type
_entity.pdbx_description
1 polymer ?
#
loop_
_entity_poly.entity_id
_entity_poly.type
_entity_poly.pdbx_seq_one_letter_code
_entity_poly.pdbx_strand_id
1 'polypeptide(L)'
;MSDEDFRSYAGSYRNLVVRSLGEKYSLQARGFETLVIAERGQSLSDKSITKMRTSVKGLLVRALTSLTITPEFRSSGKHLSGWQKEIEDAGLATELGVICQRISDSIFEAKVALA
;
A
#
# COMPACT_ATOMS: atom_id res chain seq x y z
N MET A 1 7.40 3.74 -15.17
CA MET A 1 6.72 2.58 -14.55
C MET A 1 6.04 1.80 -15.65
N SER A 2 6.30 0.49 -15.74
CA SER A 2 5.66 -0.39 -16.70
C SER A 2 4.21 -0.74 -16.30
N ASP A 3 3.45 -1.40 -17.16
CA ASP A 3 2.12 -1.91 -16.79
C ASP A 3 2.19 -3.12 -15.88
N GLU A 4 3.31 -3.87 -15.92
CA GLU A 4 3.59 -4.94 -14.98
C GLU A 4 3.82 -4.39 -13.57
N ASP A 5 4.68 -3.37 -13.44
CA ASP A 5 4.91 -2.67 -12.17
C ASP A 5 3.57 -2.13 -11.62
N PHE A 6 2.73 -1.55 -12.48
CA PHE A 6 1.43 -1.04 -12.08
C PHE A 6 0.55 -2.13 -11.47
N ARG A 7 0.41 -3.27 -12.16
CA ARG A 7 -0.39 -4.40 -11.67
C ARG A 7 0.20 -4.97 -10.37
N SER A 8 1.52 -5.08 -10.28
CA SER A 8 2.22 -5.53 -9.08
C SER A 8 1.92 -4.60 -7.90
N TYR A 9 2.18 -3.30 -8.05
CA TYR A 9 2.00 -2.32 -6.99
C TYR A 9 0.54 -2.19 -6.55
N ALA A 10 -0.41 -2.16 -7.49
CA ALA A 10 -1.83 -2.15 -7.17
C ALA A 10 -2.26 -3.43 -6.44
N GLY A 11 -1.74 -4.58 -6.88
CA GLY A 11 -1.93 -5.87 -6.23
C GLY A 11 -1.42 -5.87 -4.79
N SER A 12 -0.17 -5.47 -4.55
CA SER A 12 0.44 -5.39 -3.22
C SER A 12 -0.30 -4.43 -2.30
N TYR A 13 -0.64 -3.23 -2.79
CA TYR A 13 -1.43 -2.26 -2.02
C TYR A 13 -2.78 -2.85 -1.62
N ARG A 14 -3.52 -3.42 -2.58
CA ARG A 14 -4.82 -4.03 -2.31
C ARG A 14 -4.71 -5.19 -1.35
N ASN A 15 -3.70 -6.04 -1.51
CA ASN A 15 -3.48 -7.20 -0.65
C ASN A 15 -3.24 -6.78 0.81
N LEU A 16 -2.38 -5.78 1.04
CA LEU A 16 -2.16 -5.21 2.38
C LEU A 16 -3.46 -4.66 2.96
N VAL A 17 -4.24 -3.89 2.20
CA VAL A 17 -5.51 -3.31 2.70
C VAL A 17 -6.53 -4.40 3.02
N VAL A 18 -6.78 -5.32 2.08
CA VAL A 18 -7.85 -6.32 2.19
C VAL A 18 -7.52 -7.37 3.24
N ARG A 19 -6.28 -7.86 3.31
CA ARG A 19 -5.90 -8.84 4.34
C ARG A 19 -5.91 -8.24 5.75
N SER A 20 -5.68 -6.94 5.87
CA SER A 20 -5.64 -6.27 7.18
C SER A 20 -7.01 -5.79 7.67
N LEU A 21 -7.85 -5.28 6.76
CA LEU A 21 -9.09 -4.58 7.08
C LEU A 21 -10.36 -5.31 6.58
N GLY A 22 -10.19 -6.33 5.73
CA GLY A 22 -11.25 -7.14 5.14
C GLY A 22 -11.72 -6.68 3.75
N GLU A 23 -12.45 -7.57 3.06
CA GLU A 23 -12.93 -7.38 1.68
C GLU A 23 -13.80 -6.13 1.46
N LYS A 24 -14.47 -5.64 2.51
CA LYS A 24 -15.25 -4.39 2.44
C LYS A 24 -14.42 -3.15 2.06
N TYR A 25 -13.10 -3.21 2.24
CA TYR A 25 -12.16 -2.15 1.84
C TYR A 25 -11.63 -2.29 0.40
N SER A 26 -12.01 -3.33 -0.34
CA SER A 26 -11.54 -3.56 -1.72
C SER A 26 -11.83 -2.39 -2.66
N LEU A 27 -13.00 -1.75 -2.55
CA LEU A 27 -13.34 -0.57 -3.34
C LEU A 27 -12.47 0.64 -2.97
N GLN A 28 -12.25 0.86 -1.67
CA GLN A 28 -11.37 1.93 -1.20
C GLN A 28 -9.92 1.70 -1.63
N ALA A 29 -9.49 0.44 -1.73
CA ALA A 29 -8.17 0.08 -2.19
C ALA A 29 -7.91 0.46 -3.66
N ARG A 30 -8.95 0.50 -4.50
CA ARG A 30 -8.84 0.99 -5.89
C ARG A 30 -8.44 2.46 -5.99
N GLY A 31 -8.51 3.23 -4.89
CA GLY A 31 -8.01 4.61 -4.84
C GLY A 31 -6.53 4.73 -5.22
N PHE A 32 -5.73 3.68 -4.98
CA PHE A 32 -4.33 3.63 -5.43
C PHE A 32 -4.21 3.58 -6.96
N GLU A 33 -5.01 2.76 -7.62
CA GLU A 33 -5.03 2.66 -9.09
C GLU A 33 -5.40 4.01 -9.72
N THR A 34 -6.45 4.65 -9.19
CA THR A 34 -6.88 5.99 -9.62
C THR A 34 -5.77 7.03 -9.43
N LEU A 35 -5.06 6.99 -8.30
CA LEU A 35 -3.95 7.89 -8.04
C LEU A 35 -2.82 7.71 -9.07
N VAL A 36 -2.42 6.47 -9.34
CA VAL A 36 -1.38 6.18 -10.35
C VAL A 36 -1.78 6.71 -11.72
N ILE A 37 -3.03 6.46 -12.14
CA ILE A 37 -3.53 6.92 -13.45
C ILE A 37 -3.50 8.45 -13.51
N ALA A 38 -3.94 9.12 -12.44
CA ALA A 38 -3.94 10.58 -12.38
C ALA A 38 -2.53 11.18 -12.43
N GLU A 39 -1.56 10.59 -11.74
CA GLU A 39 -0.16 11.04 -11.77
C GLU A 39 0.49 10.78 -13.14
N ARG A 40 0.21 9.63 -13.78
CA ARG A 40 0.75 9.30 -15.12
C ARG A 40 0.18 10.21 -16.21
N GLY A 41 -1.13 10.45 -16.18
CA GLY A 41 -1.83 11.18 -17.23
C GLY A 41 -1.93 12.69 -16.99
N GLN A 42 -1.47 13.19 -15.84
CA GLN A 42 -1.69 14.57 -15.37
C GLN A 42 -3.16 15.01 -15.53
N SER A 43 -4.10 14.07 -15.37
CA SER A 43 -5.50 14.27 -15.75
C SER A 43 -6.31 15.05 -14.71
N LEU A 44 -5.69 15.36 -13.56
CA LEU A 44 -6.30 16.08 -12.45
C LEU A 44 -5.35 17.16 -11.95
N SER A 45 -5.93 18.17 -11.28
CA SER A 45 -5.14 19.22 -10.63
C SER A 45 -4.22 18.66 -9.53
N ASP A 46 -3.08 19.32 -9.30
CA ASP A 46 -2.12 18.96 -8.24
C ASP A 46 -2.76 18.85 -6.86
N LYS A 47 -3.74 19.71 -6.56
CA LYS A 47 -4.49 19.68 -5.30
C LYS A 47 -5.31 18.39 -5.17
N SER A 48 -5.94 17.94 -6.25
CA SER A 48 -6.69 16.68 -6.28
C SER A 48 -5.77 15.47 -6.11
N ILE A 49 -4.64 15.45 -6.82
CA ILE A 49 -3.63 14.39 -6.71
C ILE A 49 -3.11 14.31 -5.28
N THR A 50 -2.76 15.45 -4.67
CA THR A 50 -2.29 15.53 -3.28
C THR A 50 -3.32 14.97 -2.31
N LYS A 51 -4.61 15.35 -2.47
CA LYS A 51 -5.68 14.82 -1.62
C LYS A 51 -5.83 13.30 -1.74
N MET A 52 -5.81 12.77 -2.96
CA MET A 52 -5.89 11.32 -3.19
C MET A 52 -4.70 10.60 -2.57
N ARG A 53 -3.49 11.13 -2.74
CA ARG A 53 -2.27 10.58 -2.15
C ARG A 53 -2.38 10.50 -0.63
N THR A 54 -2.85 11.58 0.03
CA THR A 54 -3.08 11.59 1.47
C THR A 54 -4.09 10.51 1.90
N SER A 55 -5.20 10.35 1.16
CA SER A 55 -6.19 9.30 1.46
C SER A 55 -5.63 7.89 1.31
N VAL A 56 -4.87 7.63 0.23
CA VAL A 56 -4.20 6.35 -0.04
C VAL A 56 -3.19 6.01 1.05
N LYS A 57 -2.36 6.98 1.47
CA LYS A 57 -1.40 6.84 2.57
C LYS A 57 -2.11 6.53 3.90
N GLY A 58 -3.16 7.29 4.22
CA GLY A 58 -3.91 7.10 5.46
C GLY A 58 -4.55 5.72 5.57
N LEU A 59 -5.14 5.23 4.46
CA LEU A 59 -5.70 3.88 4.41
C LEU A 59 -4.62 2.81 4.59
N LEU A 60 -3.46 2.98 3.96
CA LEU A 60 -2.34 2.05 4.09
C LEU A 60 -1.77 2.00 5.50
N VAL A 61 -1.51 3.16 6.13
CA VAL A 61 -1.06 3.24 7.52
C VAL A 61 -2.04 2.53 8.45
N ARG A 62 -3.35 2.76 8.27
CA ARG A 62 -4.38 2.07 9.05
C ARG A 62 -4.36 0.56 8.82
N ALA A 63 -4.19 0.11 7.58
CA ALA A 63 -4.06 -1.30 7.26
C ALA A 63 -2.86 -1.93 7.97
N LEU A 64 -1.67 -1.32 7.88
CA LEU A 64 -0.46 -1.83 8.55
C LEU A 64 -0.61 -1.88 10.08
N THR A 65 -1.17 -0.85 10.69
CA THR A 65 -1.45 -0.86 12.13
C THR A 65 -2.37 -2.03 12.50
N SER A 66 -3.46 -2.23 11.74
CA SER A 66 -4.39 -3.34 11.95
C SER A 66 -3.71 -4.71 11.75
N LEU A 67 -2.84 -4.82 10.74
CA LEU A 67 -2.12 -6.06 10.46
C LEU A 67 -1.18 -6.45 11.61
N THR A 68 -0.45 -5.48 12.15
CA THR A 68 0.55 -5.75 13.21
C THR A 68 -0.05 -6.11 14.56
N ILE A 69 -1.33 -5.81 14.80
CA ILE A 69 -2.03 -6.29 16.01
C ILE A 69 -2.65 -7.69 15.81
N THR A 70 -2.80 -8.15 14.55
CA THR A 70 -3.23 -9.50 14.24
C THR A 70 -2.17 -10.51 14.70
N PRO A 71 -2.56 -11.57 15.44
CA PRO A 71 -1.60 -12.54 16.01
C PRO A 71 -0.63 -13.12 14.99
N GLU A 72 -1.09 -13.44 13.77
CA GLU A 72 -0.23 -14.04 12.74
C GLU A 72 0.90 -13.13 12.26
N PHE A 73 0.75 -11.80 12.38
CA PHE A 73 1.69 -10.82 11.83
C PHE A 73 2.34 -9.94 12.91
N ARG A 74 2.14 -10.27 14.19
CA ARG A 74 2.64 -9.48 15.32
C ARG A 74 4.16 -9.22 15.27
N SER A 75 4.94 -10.18 14.75
CA SER A 75 6.39 -10.05 14.57
C SER A 75 6.78 -8.89 13.63
N SER A 76 5.90 -8.51 12.71
CA SER A 76 6.08 -7.38 11.78
C SER A 76 5.93 -6.03 12.48
N GLY A 77 5.32 -6.00 13.68
CA GLY A 77 5.13 -4.77 14.46
C GLY A 77 6.43 -4.02 14.76
N LYS A 78 7.58 -4.72 14.84
CA LYS A 78 8.90 -4.11 15.05
C LYS A 78 9.35 -3.20 13.90
N HIS A 79 8.77 -3.37 12.71
CA HIS A 79 9.08 -2.58 11.52
C HIS A 79 8.03 -1.48 11.24
N LEU A 80 6.93 -1.45 11.99
CA LEU A 80 5.77 -0.62 11.70
C LEU A 80 6.11 0.86 11.60
N SER A 81 6.86 1.39 12.58
CA SER A 81 7.22 2.81 12.61
C SER A 81 8.07 3.22 11.40
N GLY A 82 9.01 2.37 10.99
CA GLY A 82 9.82 2.58 9.79
C GLY A 82 8.96 2.63 8.54
N TRP A 83 8.08 1.65 8.36
CA TRP A 83 7.17 1.63 7.21
C TRP A 83 6.21 2.81 7.18
N GLN A 84 5.64 3.19 8.33
CA GLN A 84 4.77 4.37 8.43
C GLN A 84 5.51 5.65 8.02
N LYS A 85 6.79 5.78 8.41
CA LYS A 85 7.60 6.93 8.02
C LYS A 85 7.87 6.97 6.52
N GLU A 86 8.24 5.83 5.92
CA GLU A 86 8.45 5.75 4.47
C GLU A 86 7.17 6.06 3.67
N ILE A 87 6.01 5.61 4.15
CA ILE A 87 4.70 5.94 3.54
C ILE A 87 4.41 7.43 3.66
N GLU A 88 4.69 8.04 4.82
CA GLU A 88 4.53 9.47 5.02
C GLU A 88 5.41 10.27 4.06
N ASP A 89 6.64 9.84 3.83
CA ASP A 89 7.62 10.56 3.01
C ASP A 89 7.39 10.37 1.49
N ALA A 90 6.69 9.31 1.07
CA ALA A 90 6.49 9.01 -0.35
C ALA A 90 5.77 10.14 -1.12
N GLY A 91 6.48 10.79 -2.03
CA GLY A 91 5.99 11.87 -2.88
C GLY A 91 5.22 11.39 -4.11
N LEU A 92 5.26 10.11 -4.45
CA LEU A 92 4.62 9.58 -5.66
C LEU A 92 3.92 8.24 -5.41
N ALA A 93 2.92 7.92 -6.23
CA ALA A 93 2.23 6.63 -6.18
C ALA A 93 3.17 5.46 -6.52
N THR A 94 4.17 5.70 -7.37
CA THR A 94 5.22 4.71 -7.69
C THR A 94 6.04 4.34 -6.46
N GLU A 95 6.43 5.32 -5.65
CA GLU A 95 7.17 5.09 -4.41
C GLU A 95 6.31 4.33 -3.38
N LEU A 96 5.04 4.73 -3.24
CA LEU A 96 4.07 3.99 -2.42
C LEU A 96 3.92 2.55 -2.90
N GLY A 97 3.89 2.31 -4.22
CA GLY A 97 3.82 0.99 -4.82
C GLY A 97 5.01 0.11 -4.44
N VAL A 98 6.23 0.62 -4.59
CA VAL A 98 7.47 -0.07 -4.20
C VAL A 98 7.46 -0.40 -2.70
N ILE A 99 7.05 0.55 -1.86
CA ILE A 99 6.93 0.32 -0.41
C ILE A 99 5.91 -0.80 -0.13
N CYS A 100 4.75 -0.77 -0.78
CA CYS A 100 3.72 -1.80 -0.60
C CYS A 100 4.20 -3.19 -1.01
N GLN A 101 4.93 -3.28 -2.13
CA GLN A 101 5.48 -4.55 -2.59
C GLN A 101 6.48 -5.11 -1.58
N ARG A 102 7.50 -4.32 -1.21
CA ARG A 102 8.51 -4.74 -0.24
C ARG A 102 7.91 -5.16 1.12
N ILE A 103 6.90 -4.42 1.61
CA ILE A 103 6.20 -4.79 2.85
C ILE A 103 5.43 -6.10 2.66
N SER A 104 4.73 -6.26 1.54
CA SER A 104 3.99 -7.50 1.22
C SER A 104 4.94 -8.69 1.21
N ASP A 105 6.11 -8.58 0.57
CA ASP A 105 7.11 -9.63 0.50
C ASP A 105 7.63 -9.97 1.91
N SER A 106 7.92 -8.94 2.72
CA SER A 106 8.40 -9.11 4.10
C SER A 106 7.37 -9.79 5.02
N ILE A 107 6.07 -9.58 4.81
CA ILE A 107 5.02 -10.07 5.70
C ILE A 107 4.43 -11.40 5.21
N PHE A 108 4.22 -11.54 3.90
CA PHE A 108 3.43 -12.61 3.32
C PHE A 108 4.27 -13.69 2.64
N GLU A 109 5.45 -13.37 2.09
CA GLU A 109 6.29 -14.38 1.42
C GLU A 109 7.23 -15.13 2.36
N ALA A 110 7.31 -14.76 3.64
CA ALA A 110 8.01 -15.53 4.67
C ALA A 110 7.44 -16.95 4.93
N LYS A 111 6.37 -17.37 4.22
CA LYS A 111 5.76 -18.71 4.32
C LYS A 111 6.06 -19.67 3.16
N VAL A 112 6.72 -19.24 2.08
CA VAL A 112 6.99 -20.14 0.94
C VAL A 112 8.30 -20.94 1.10
N ALA A 113 9.21 -20.52 1.98
CA ALA A 113 10.51 -21.19 2.16
C ALA A 113 10.49 -22.45 3.06
N LEU A 114 9.32 -22.95 3.48
CA LEU A 114 9.19 -24.09 4.41
C LEU A 114 8.10 -25.11 3.99
N ALA A 115 7.73 -25.18 2.71
CA ALA A 115 6.85 -26.22 2.18
C ALA A 115 7.62 -27.21 1.30
#